data_AF-A0A852CP09-F1
#
_entry.id   AF-A0A852CP09-F1
#
_cell.length_a   1.000
_cell.length_b   1.000
_cell.length_c   1.000
_cell.angle_alpha   90.00
_cell.angle_beta   90.00
_cell.angle_gamma   90.00
#
_symmetry.space_group_name_H-M   'P 1'
#
loop_
_entity.id
_entity.type
_entity.pdbx_description
1 polymer ?
#
loop_
_entity_poly.entity_id
_entity_poly.type
_entity_poly.pdbx_seq_one_letter_code
_entity_poly.pdbx_strand_id
1 'polypeptide(L)'
;TKMCLLTSSSCMGSEESEAASTWILPSLPSQCTWTPAMPAAMSPHSCVPLPKETRILPNILRKIGSTPIVRINKIGKSYGLKCELCECSLSTR
;
A
#
# COMPACT_ATOMS: atom_id res chain seq x y z
N THR A 1 -9.35 -24.11 -26.74
CA THR A 1 -8.51 -22.99 -26.29
C THR A 1 -9.18 -21.70 -26.68
N LYS A 2 -9.83 -20.98 -25.74
CA LYS A 2 -10.49 -19.71 -26.05
C LYS A 2 -9.68 -18.58 -25.39
N MET A 3 -8.92 -17.88 -26.22
CA MET A 3 -8.11 -16.73 -25.84
C MET A 3 -9.05 -15.58 -25.49
N CYS A 4 -8.91 -14.99 -24.30
CA CYS A 4 -9.65 -13.79 -23.93
C CYS A 4 -8.90 -12.57 -24.49
N LEU A 5 -9.46 -11.95 -25.53
CA LEU A 5 -8.95 -10.71 -26.11
C LEU A 5 -9.50 -9.54 -25.30
N LEU A 6 -8.62 -8.86 -24.55
CA LEU A 6 -8.91 -7.55 -23.98
C LEU A 6 -8.77 -6.50 -25.08
N THR A 7 -9.85 -6.22 -25.79
CA THR A 7 -9.94 -5.01 -26.61
C THR A 7 -10.69 -3.95 -25.82
N SER A 8 -10.07 -2.78 -25.70
CA SER A 8 -10.69 -1.55 -25.20
C SER A 8 -11.92 -1.20 -26.04
N SER A 9 -13.12 -1.45 -25.52
CA SER A 9 -14.36 -0.93 -26.10
C SER A 9 -15.08 -0.06 -25.08
N SER A 10 -15.21 1.22 -25.43
CA SER A 10 -16.18 2.16 -24.85
C SER A 10 -17.59 1.58 -24.99
N CYS A 11 -18.27 1.35 -23.87
CA CYS A 11 -19.66 0.91 -23.85
C CYS A 11 -20.58 2.12 -23.59
N MET A 12 -21.36 2.50 -24.60
CA MET A 12 -22.59 3.28 -24.41
C MET A 12 -23.76 2.33 -24.21
N GLY A 13 -24.58 2.60 -23.20
CA GLY A 13 -25.89 1.99 -22.92
C GLY A 13 -26.51 2.77 -21.74
N SER A 14 -27.45 3.66 -22.02
CA SER A 14 -28.92 3.49 -21.90
C SER A 14 -29.42 3.58 -20.46
N GLU A 15 -30.25 4.59 -20.22
CA GLU A 15 -30.88 4.90 -18.93
C GLU A 15 -31.91 3.83 -18.55
N GLU A 16 -31.71 3.18 -17.40
CA GLU A 16 -32.70 2.34 -16.70
C GLU A 16 -32.48 2.54 -15.18
N SER A 17 -33.54 2.92 -14.46
CA SER A 17 -33.55 3.40 -13.08
C SER A 17 -33.61 2.28 -12.01
N GLU A 18 -33.17 2.63 -10.79
CA GLU A 18 -33.50 1.96 -9.51
C GLU A 18 -32.83 0.61 -9.20
N ALA A 19 -31.51 0.68 -9.07
CA ALA A 19 -30.74 0.35 -7.86
C ALA A 19 -29.33 0.00 -8.34
N ALA A 20 -28.62 1.03 -8.81
CA ALA A 20 -27.26 0.87 -9.28
C ALA A 20 -26.43 0.24 -8.17
N SER A 21 -26.00 -1.01 -8.40
CA SER A 21 -25.03 -1.72 -7.59
C SER A 21 -23.97 -0.73 -7.12
N THR A 22 -23.91 -0.45 -5.81
CA THR A 22 -23.02 0.54 -5.20
C THR A 22 -21.59 -0.02 -5.16
N TRP A 23 -21.11 -0.48 -6.30
CA TRP A 23 -19.79 -1.03 -6.48
C TRP A 23 -18.88 0.06 -7.03
N ILE A 24 -17.98 0.53 -6.18
CA ILE A 24 -17.00 1.56 -6.54
C ILE A 24 -15.86 0.85 -7.27
N LEU A 25 -15.52 1.37 -8.46
CA LEU A 25 -14.42 0.83 -9.26
C LEU A 25 -13.06 1.10 -8.57
N PRO A 26 -12.21 0.08 -8.36
CA PRO A 26 -10.91 0.26 -7.70
C PRO A 26 -9.93 1.18 -8.45
N SER A 27 -10.14 1.38 -9.76
CA SER A 27 -9.29 2.21 -10.61
C SER A 27 -9.73 3.68 -10.69
N LEU A 28 -10.73 4.11 -9.91
CA LEU A 28 -11.10 5.52 -9.85
C LEU A 28 -9.90 6.34 -9.32
N PRO A 29 -9.55 7.47 -9.97
CA PRO A 29 -8.44 8.31 -9.50
C PRO A 29 -8.67 8.80 -8.06
N SER A 30 -7.59 8.89 -7.30
CA SER A 30 -7.65 9.35 -5.92
C SER A 30 -8.09 10.82 -5.84
N GLN A 31 -9.01 11.14 -4.94
CA GLN A 31 -9.42 12.51 -4.63
C GLN A 31 -8.57 13.16 -3.52
N CYS A 32 -7.51 12.48 -3.07
CA CYS A 32 -6.60 13.00 -2.04
C CYS A 32 -5.93 14.29 -2.54
N THR A 33 -6.00 15.35 -1.74
CA THR A 33 -5.45 16.67 -2.07
C THR A 33 -4.04 16.90 -1.54
N TRP A 34 -3.39 15.86 -0.97
CA TRP A 34 -2.05 15.96 -0.43
C TRP A 34 -1.03 16.39 -1.49
N THR A 35 -0.15 17.33 -1.12
CA THR A 35 1.02 17.72 -1.90
C THR A 35 2.26 17.79 -1.00
N PRO A 36 3.50 17.64 -1.55
CA PRO A 36 4.72 17.65 -0.74
C PRO A 36 4.96 18.93 0.08
N ALA A 37 4.35 20.05 -0.33
CA ALA A 37 4.47 21.34 0.36
C ALA A 37 3.50 21.49 1.55
N MET A 38 2.51 20.61 1.69
CA MET A 38 1.52 20.71 2.76
C MET A 38 2.07 20.20 4.09
N PRO A 39 1.88 20.94 5.19
CA PRO A 39 2.26 20.46 6.51
C PRO A 39 1.33 19.32 6.95
N ALA A 40 1.88 18.35 7.69
CA ALA A 40 1.11 17.19 8.17
C ALA A 40 -0.11 17.57 9.02
N ALA A 41 -0.06 18.70 9.72
CA ALA A 41 -1.17 19.22 10.53
C ALA A 41 -2.42 19.60 9.72
N MET A 42 -2.29 19.86 8.42
CA MET A 42 -3.42 20.15 7.52
C MET A 42 -4.04 18.88 6.94
N SER A 43 -3.50 17.70 7.25
CA SER A 43 -4.08 16.43 6.81
C SER A 43 -5.46 16.23 7.46
N PRO A 44 -6.52 15.98 6.69
CA PRO A 44 -7.83 15.64 7.23
C PRO A 44 -7.89 14.19 7.75
N HIS A 45 -6.82 13.41 7.57
CA HIS A 45 -6.77 12.00 7.96
C HIS A 45 -6.30 11.82 9.40
N SER A 46 -6.82 10.77 10.06
CA SER A 46 -6.32 10.35 11.37
C SER A 46 -4.90 9.78 11.26
N CYS A 47 -3.93 10.45 11.86
CA CYS A 47 -2.55 9.98 11.93
C CYS A 47 -2.26 9.37 13.30
N VAL A 48 -1.98 8.07 13.33
CA VAL A 48 -1.65 7.34 14.57
C VAL A 48 -0.14 7.10 14.63
N PRO A 49 0.56 7.52 15.69
CA PRO A 49 1.99 7.26 15.84
C PRO A 49 2.26 5.78 16.11
N LEU A 50 3.47 5.33 15.73
CA LEU A 50 3.89 3.96 16.03
C LEU A 50 3.98 3.75 17.55
N PRO A 51 3.25 2.78 18.13
CA PRO A 51 3.33 2.52 19.56
C PRO A 51 4.70 1.91 19.92
N LYS A 52 5.18 2.21 21.14
CA LYS A 52 6.37 1.55 21.69
C LYS A 52 6.07 0.08 21.95
N GLU A 53 7.00 -0.80 21.60
CA GLU A 53 6.86 -2.22 21.89
C GLU A 53 6.96 -2.48 23.40
N THR A 54 5.98 -3.20 23.95
CA THR A 54 5.95 -3.61 25.36
C THR A 54 6.48 -5.03 25.49
N ARG A 55 7.10 -5.33 26.64
CA ARG A 55 7.66 -6.68 26.90
C ARG A 55 6.61 -7.78 26.85
N ILE A 56 5.40 -7.50 27.33
CA ILE A 56 4.25 -8.39 27.25
C ILE A 56 3.25 -7.72 26.32
N LEU A 57 2.91 -8.40 25.24
CA LEU A 57 1.93 -7.93 24.27
C LEU A 57 0.53 -8.38 24.71
N PRO A 58 -0.49 -7.51 24.62
CA PRO A 58 -1.85 -7.87 25.01
C PRO A 58 -2.50 -8.84 24.01
N ASN A 59 -2.05 -8.86 22.76
CA ASN A 59 -2.47 -9.83 21.73
C ASN A 59 -1.47 -9.87 20.57
N ILE A 60 -1.64 -10.84 19.66
CA ILE A 60 -0.74 -11.05 18.52
C ILE A 60 -0.75 -9.91 17.49
N LEU A 61 -1.85 -9.17 17.35
CA LEU A 61 -1.92 -8.05 16.41
C LEU A 61 -0.97 -6.91 16.80
N ARG A 62 -0.62 -6.79 18.10
CA ARG A 62 0.40 -5.84 18.56
C ARG A 62 1.82 -6.19 18.13
N LYS A 63 2.04 -7.36 17.52
CA LYS A 63 3.32 -7.72 16.92
C LYS A 63 3.47 -7.24 15.47
N ILE A 64 2.40 -6.72 14.85
CA ILE A 64 2.44 -6.16 13.50
C ILE A 64 3.17 -4.81 13.52
N GLY A 65 4.10 -4.62 12.59
CA GLY A 65 4.99 -3.46 12.56
C GLY A 65 6.31 -3.71 13.28
N SER A 66 7.08 -2.64 13.52
CA SER A 66 8.43 -2.72 14.12
C SER A 66 9.35 -3.75 13.44
N THR A 67 9.16 -3.98 12.14
CA THR A 67 9.89 -4.98 11.39
C THR A 67 11.34 -4.54 11.21
N PRO A 68 12.34 -5.38 11.51
CA PRO A 68 13.74 -4.98 11.43
C PRO A 68 14.15 -4.70 10.00
N ILE A 69 14.82 -3.58 9.76
CA ILE A 69 15.45 -3.28 8.47
C ILE A 69 16.77 -4.06 8.40
N VAL A 70 16.88 -5.02 7.48
CA VAL A 70 18.05 -5.91 7.40
C VAL A 70 18.97 -5.51 6.24
N ARG A 71 20.27 -5.41 6.53
CA ARG A 71 21.30 -5.08 5.53
C ARG A 71 21.55 -6.25 4.56
N ILE A 72 21.60 -5.94 3.27
CA ILE A 72 21.94 -6.88 2.21
C ILE A 72 23.46 -6.88 1.97
N ASN A 73 24.14 -7.90 2.49
CA ASN A 73 25.60 -7.94 2.52
C ASN A 73 26.27 -8.46 1.24
N LYS A 74 25.65 -9.43 0.56
CA LYS A 74 26.26 -10.17 -0.56
C LYS A 74 25.76 -9.70 -1.93
N ILE A 75 24.44 -9.68 -2.12
CA ILE A 75 23.81 -9.35 -3.40
C ILE A 75 24.20 -7.94 -3.85
N GLY A 76 24.11 -6.93 -2.97
CA GLY A 76 24.50 -5.57 -3.36
C GLY A 76 25.94 -5.47 -3.87
N LYS A 77 26.87 -6.19 -3.21
CA LYS A 77 28.28 -6.24 -3.62
C LYS A 77 28.48 -7.00 -4.92
N SER A 78 27.76 -8.11 -5.14
CA SER A 78 27.90 -8.89 -6.38
C SER A 78 27.46 -8.12 -7.63
N TYR A 79 26.57 -7.14 -7.48
CA TYR A 79 26.13 -6.25 -8.56
C TYR A 79 26.86 -4.89 -8.56
N GLY A 80 27.93 -4.73 -7.78
CA GLY A 80 28.74 -3.51 -7.77
C GLY A 80 28.06 -2.29 -7.15
N LEU A 81 27.00 -2.47 -6.35
CA LEU A 81 26.35 -1.37 -5.64
C LEU A 81 27.30 -0.79 -4.58
N LYS A 82 27.44 0.54 -4.60
CA LYS A 82 28.27 1.30 -3.66
C LYS A 82 27.48 1.87 -2.48
N CYS A 83 26.14 1.80 -2.53
CA CYS A 83 25.26 2.23 -1.45
C CYS A 83 24.98 1.11 -0.44
N GLU A 84 24.48 1.47 0.73
CA GLU A 84 23.95 0.51 1.69
C GLU A 84 22.55 0.07 1.26
N LEU A 85 22.43 -1.18 0.83
CA LEU A 85 21.14 -1.78 0.48
C LEU A 85 20.54 -2.46 1.70
N CYS A 86 19.30 -2.12 2.02
CA CYS A 86 18.52 -2.72 3.11
C CYS A 86 17.12 -3.06 2.61
N GLU A 87 16.54 -4.15 3.11
CA GLU A 87 15.17 -4.57 2.79
C GLU A 87 14.50 -5.13 4.04
N CYS A 88 13.16 -5.08 4.08
CA CYS A 88 12.35 -5.92 4.96
C CYS A 88 10.87 -5.95 4.54
N SER A 89 10.29 -7.15 4.40
CA SER A 89 8.87 -7.33 4.04
C SER A 89 8.16 -8.47 4.77
N LEU A 90 8.86 -9.31 5.55
CA LEU A 90 8.28 -10.44 6.29
C LEU A 90 8.85 -10.55 7.71
N SER A 91 7.96 -10.58 8.70
CA SER A 91 8.28 -10.96 10.09
C SER A 91 7.99 -12.44 10.28
N THR A 92 8.92 -13.32 9.90
CA THR A 92 8.81 -14.76 10.20
C THR A 92 9.37 -15.05 11.59
N ARG A 93 8.50 -15.01 12.61
CA ARG A 93 8.62 -15.78 13.85
C ARG A 93 7.25 -16.15 14.38
#